data_AF-A0A357N6A6-F1
#
_entry.id   AF-A0A357N6A6-F1
#
_cell.length_a   1.000
_cell.length_b   1.000
_cell.length_c   1.000
_cell.angle_alpha   90.00
_cell.angle_beta   90.00
_cell.angle_gamma   90.00
#
_symmetry.space_group_name_H-M   'P 1'
#
loop_
_entity.id
_entity.type
_entity.pdbx_description
1 polymer ?
#
loop_
_entity_poly.entity_id
_entity_poly.type
_entity_poly.pdbx_seq_one_letter_code
_entity_poly.pdbx_strand_id
1 'polypeptide(L)'
;MQLGLQMKTCSKCGGNRFNGWNRCMDCRNQRAKVRQLRILANGGSHTAREWSQLLANSPACAVCGRSWSLVPPRPDTRYKHTWTKGHKIPIYLGGSNSIENIQAECYQCNFRRSAGCLGTQTTFTKEIFMAASQERFSLAFSFILKSGAEVFPVQMKRRSSGNVAFRISRGGTGGNTLRRGEEVEESIMIRKVLDEEYAVRCSSKDGSIRGLYKQGHRSVLEVRRHSV
;
A
#
# COMPACT_ATOMS: atom_id res chain seq x y z
N MET A 1 20.38 33.05 -29.78
CA MET A 1 20.35 32.34 -28.48
C MET A 1 19.14 31.43 -28.48
N GLN A 2 19.33 30.13 -28.65
CA GLN A 2 18.22 29.16 -28.61
C GLN A 2 17.80 28.96 -27.15
N LEU A 3 16.61 29.44 -26.79
CA LEU A 3 15.96 29.10 -25.54
C LEU A 3 15.66 27.61 -25.57
N GLY A 4 16.53 26.81 -24.95
CA GLY A 4 16.31 25.37 -24.80
C GLY A 4 14.99 25.15 -24.06
N LEU A 5 13.99 24.60 -24.75
CA LEU A 5 12.76 24.11 -24.16
C LEU A 5 13.12 23.07 -23.10
N GLN A 6 13.14 23.50 -21.83
CA GLN A 6 13.43 22.63 -20.71
C GLN A 6 12.31 21.59 -20.62
N MET A 7 12.57 20.38 -21.12
CA MET A 7 11.58 19.30 -21.11
C MET A 7 11.23 18.98 -19.67
N LYS A 8 9.96 19.17 -19.31
CA LYS A 8 9.47 18.86 -17.97
C LYS A 8 9.64 17.37 -17.69
N THR A 9 10.29 17.03 -16.58
CA THR A 9 10.45 15.66 -16.09
C THR A 9 9.57 15.39 -14.88
N CYS A 10 9.05 14.18 -14.79
CA CYS A 10 8.25 13.75 -13.65
C CYS A 10 9.14 13.34 -12.48
N SER A 11 9.01 14.00 -11.34
CA SER A 11 9.75 13.68 -10.12
C SER A 11 9.50 12.27 -9.55
N LYS A 12 8.46 11.57 -10.01
CA LYS A 12 8.11 10.22 -9.53
C LYS A 12 8.72 9.09 -10.36
N CYS A 13 8.81 9.28 -11.68
CA CYS A 13 9.21 8.20 -12.60
C CYS A 13 10.23 8.64 -13.65
N GLY A 14 10.68 9.89 -13.66
CA GLY A 14 11.59 10.45 -14.66
C GLY A 14 10.96 10.72 -16.04
N GLY A 15 9.74 10.25 -16.29
CA GLY A 15 9.07 10.40 -17.59
C GLY A 15 8.74 11.85 -17.95
N ASN A 16 8.61 12.13 -19.24
CA ASN A 16 8.38 13.47 -19.80
C ASN A 16 6.99 13.64 -20.45
N ARG A 17 6.12 12.62 -20.40
CA ARG A 17 4.76 12.67 -20.96
C ARG A 17 3.76 13.23 -19.95
N PHE A 18 3.26 14.44 -20.20
CA PHE A 18 2.25 15.12 -19.38
C PHE A 18 0.99 15.39 -20.21
N ASN A 19 -0.18 15.28 -19.58
CA ASN A 19 -1.44 15.70 -20.20
C ASN A 19 -1.69 17.22 -20.02
N GLY A 20 -2.77 17.75 -20.60
CA GLY A 20 -3.17 19.16 -20.45
C GLY A 20 -3.44 19.64 -19.01
N TRP A 21 -3.52 18.73 -18.03
CA TRP A 21 -3.64 19.03 -16.60
C TRP A 21 -2.31 18.96 -15.86
N ASN A 22 -1.21 18.93 -16.61
CA ASN A 22 0.15 18.84 -16.10
C ASN A 22 0.38 17.61 -15.20
N ARG A 23 -0.28 16.48 -15.51
CA ARG A 23 -0.13 15.20 -14.80
C ARG A 23 0.63 14.22 -15.67
N CYS A 24 1.67 13.59 -15.08
CA CYS A 24 2.44 12.55 -15.76
C CYS A 24 1.54 11.37 -16.16
N MET A 25 1.51 11.08 -17.46
CA MET A 25 0.68 10.04 -18.06
C MET A 25 1.17 8.64 -17.66
N ASP A 26 2.48 8.43 -17.55
CA ASP A 26 3.06 7.13 -17.17
C ASP A 26 2.66 6.75 -15.75
N CYS A 27 2.82 7.68 -14.80
CA CYS A 27 2.36 7.49 -13.42
C CYS A 27 0.84 7.26 -13.35
N ARG A 28 0.05 7.94 -14.18
CA ARG A 28 -1.41 7.74 -14.24
C ARG A 28 -1.75 6.34 -14.72
N ASN A 29 -1.13 5.88 -15.81
CA ASN A 29 -1.36 4.56 -16.38
C ASN A 29 -0.91 3.46 -15.41
N GLN A 30 0.23 3.64 -14.74
CA GLN A 30 0.70 2.70 -13.72
C GLN A 30 -0.27 2.59 -12.54
N ARG A 31 -0.83 3.71 -12.06
CA ARG A 31 -1.88 3.67 -11.02
C ARG A 31 -3.12 2.92 -11.48
N ALA A 32 -3.52 3.09 -12.74
CA ALA A 32 -4.65 2.34 -13.30
C ALA A 32 -4.38 0.83 -13.31
N LYS A 33 -3.19 0.41 -13.75
CA LYS A 33 -2.75 -1.00 -13.72
C LYS A 33 -2.78 -1.57 -12.31
N VAL A 34 -2.17 -0.88 -11.34
CA VAL A 34 -2.14 -1.31 -9.94
C VAL A 34 -3.56 -1.42 -9.37
N ARG A 35 -4.44 -0.47 -9.68
CA ARG A 35 -5.83 -0.54 -9.25
C ARG A 35 -6.57 -1.75 -9.84
N GLN A 36 -6.37 -2.05 -11.12
CA GLN A 36 -7.00 -3.22 -11.75
C GLN A 36 -6.52 -4.53 -11.12
N LEU A 37 -5.22 -4.66 -10.87
CA LEU A 37 -4.66 -5.82 -10.17
C LEU A 37 -5.25 -5.99 -8.77
N ARG A 38 -5.49 -4.88 -8.04
CA ARG A 38 -6.14 -4.93 -6.73
C ARG A 38 -7.61 -5.32 -6.82
N ILE A 39 -8.35 -4.83 -7.81
CA ILE A 39 -9.75 -5.26 -8.02
C ILE A 39 -9.80 -6.76 -8.25
N LEU A 40 -8.92 -7.27 -9.13
CA LEU A 40 -8.83 -8.71 -9.39
C LEU A 40 -8.50 -9.50 -8.12
N ALA A 41 -7.51 -9.03 -7.34
CA ALA A 41 -7.08 -9.69 -6.12
C ALA A 41 -8.12 -9.65 -5.00
N ASN A 42 -8.83 -8.52 -4.82
CA ASN A 42 -9.86 -8.37 -3.79
C ASN A 42 -11.17 -9.09 -4.15
N GLY A 43 -11.33 -9.45 -5.43
CA GLY A 43 -12.51 -10.14 -5.94
C GLY A 43 -13.79 -9.30 -5.93
N GLY A 44 -14.90 -9.97 -6.19
CA GLY A 44 -16.22 -9.37 -6.29
C GLY A 44 -16.54 -8.76 -7.66
N SER A 45 -17.83 -8.70 -7.95
CA SER A 45 -18.36 -8.09 -9.16
C SER A 45 -19.78 -7.59 -8.90
N HIS A 46 -20.28 -6.73 -9.77
CA HIS A 46 -21.67 -6.32 -9.78
C HIS A 46 -22.08 -5.97 -11.20
N THR A 47 -23.36 -6.13 -11.45
CA THR A 47 -24.05 -5.87 -12.70
C THR A 47 -24.45 -4.40 -12.82
N ALA A 48 -24.82 -3.99 -14.03
CA ALA A 48 -25.40 -2.66 -14.26
C ALA A 48 -26.73 -2.48 -13.52
N ARG A 49 -27.56 -3.53 -13.44
CA ARG A 49 -28.85 -3.51 -12.74
C ARG A 49 -28.68 -3.25 -11.25
N GLU A 50 -27.77 -3.96 -10.59
CA GLU A 50 -27.46 -3.76 -9.17
C GLU A 50 -26.99 -2.34 -8.89
N TRP A 51 -26.11 -1.79 -9.74
CA TRP A 51 -25.68 -0.41 -9.62
C TRP A 51 -26.83 0.59 -9.77
N SER A 52 -27.67 0.43 -10.79
CA SER A 52 -28.80 1.32 -11.02
C SER A 52 -29.79 1.29 -9.86
N GLN A 53 -30.04 0.12 -9.28
CA GLN A 53 -30.94 -0.04 -8.13
C GLN A 53 -30.34 0.59 -6.86
N LEU A 54 -29.04 0.40 -6.61
CA LEU A 54 -28.34 1.07 -5.51
C LEU A 54 -28.41 2.60 -5.67
N LEU A 55 -28.16 3.11 -6.87
CA LEU A 55 -28.19 4.54 -7.15
C LEU A 55 -29.60 5.13 -6.97
N ALA A 56 -30.65 4.44 -7.45
CA ALA A 56 -32.03 4.86 -7.26
C ALA A 56 -32.41 4.97 -5.78
N ASN A 57 -31.86 4.08 -4.95
CA ASN A 57 -32.07 4.07 -3.49
C ASN A 57 -31.12 5.01 -2.72
N SER A 58 -30.28 5.78 -3.41
CA SER A 58 -29.33 6.70 -2.81
C SER A 58 -29.73 8.14 -3.13
N PRO A 59 -30.53 8.84 -2.30
CA PRO A 59 -30.97 10.21 -2.60
C PRO A 59 -29.85 11.26 -2.47
N ALA A 60 -28.74 10.89 -1.84
CA ALA A 60 -27.63 11.77 -1.51
C ALA A 60 -26.30 11.01 -1.52
N CYS A 61 -25.20 11.77 -1.46
CA CYS A 61 -23.87 11.19 -1.32
C CYS A 61 -23.73 10.41 -0.01
N ALA A 62 -23.33 9.14 -0.11
CA ALA A 62 -23.11 8.26 1.05
C ALA A 62 -21.99 8.73 2.01
N VAL A 63 -21.13 9.67 1.58
CA VAL A 63 -20.00 10.17 2.39
C VAL A 63 -20.32 11.49 3.07
N CYS A 64 -20.85 12.47 2.33
CA CYS A 64 -21.10 13.81 2.88
C CYS A 64 -22.57 14.15 3.11
N GLY A 65 -23.50 13.23 2.78
CA GLY A 65 -24.94 13.43 2.94
C GLY A 65 -25.56 14.46 2.00
N ARG A 66 -24.79 15.11 1.12
CA ARG A 66 -25.31 16.14 0.21
C ARG A 66 -26.24 15.52 -0.85
N SER A 67 -27.45 16.05 -0.98
CA SER A 67 -28.38 15.72 -2.06
C SER A 67 -27.74 15.97 -3.43
N TRP A 68 -28.07 15.14 -4.43
CA TRP A 68 -27.46 15.22 -5.76
C TRP A 68 -27.69 16.56 -6.46
N SER A 69 -28.81 17.23 -6.19
CA SER A 69 -29.14 18.55 -6.74
C SER A 69 -28.24 19.67 -6.18
N LEU A 70 -27.65 19.47 -4.99
CA LEU A 70 -26.77 20.43 -4.34
C LEU A 70 -25.29 20.16 -4.66
N VAL A 71 -24.95 19.04 -5.30
CA VAL A 71 -23.58 18.77 -5.73
C VAL A 71 -23.31 19.57 -7.01
N PRO A 72 -22.25 20.40 -7.06
CA PRO A 72 -21.96 21.18 -8.26
C PRO A 72 -21.65 20.26 -9.45
N PRO A 73 -21.89 20.70 -10.70
CA PRO A 73 -21.45 19.99 -11.89
C PRO A 73 -19.95 19.69 -11.86
N ARG A 74 -19.54 18.66 -12.60
CA ARG A 74 -18.12 18.29 -12.67
C ARG A 74 -17.36 19.31 -13.53
N PRO A 75 -16.13 19.70 -13.14
CA PRO A 75 -15.33 20.65 -13.93
C PRO A 75 -15.01 20.14 -15.34
N ASP A 76 -14.96 18.82 -15.52
CA ASP A 76 -14.77 18.17 -16.82
C ASP A 76 -16.14 17.80 -17.40
N THR A 77 -16.56 18.52 -18.43
CA THR A 77 -17.89 18.46 -19.05
C THR A 77 -18.21 17.11 -19.68
N ARG A 78 -17.20 16.25 -19.90
CA ARG A 78 -17.42 14.88 -20.37
C ARG A 78 -18.23 14.04 -19.39
N TYR A 79 -18.27 14.43 -18.12
CA TYR A 79 -18.98 13.71 -17.08
C TYR A 79 -20.30 14.42 -16.74
N LYS A 80 -21.41 13.82 -17.20
CA LYS A 80 -22.77 14.37 -17.09
C LYS A 80 -23.38 14.29 -15.68
N HIS A 81 -22.85 13.42 -14.82
CA HIS A 81 -23.41 13.16 -13.50
C HIS A 81 -22.49 13.64 -12.38
N THR A 82 -23.10 14.11 -11.30
CA THR A 82 -22.43 14.58 -10.09
C THR A 82 -22.03 13.44 -9.15
N TRP A 83 -22.71 12.31 -9.26
CA TRP A 83 -22.41 11.07 -8.57
C TRP A 83 -21.36 10.23 -9.31
N THR A 84 -20.76 9.31 -8.57
CA THR A 84 -19.77 8.34 -9.01
C THR A 84 -19.97 7.04 -8.25
N LYS A 85 -19.43 5.96 -8.81
CA LYS A 85 -19.37 4.65 -8.15
C LYS A 85 -18.15 4.59 -7.25
N GLY A 86 -18.38 4.71 -5.94
CA GLY A 86 -17.36 4.59 -4.91
C GLY A 86 -17.39 3.23 -4.21
N HIS A 87 -16.43 3.02 -3.32
CA HIS A 87 -16.34 1.82 -2.49
C HIS A 87 -16.42 2.21 -1.01
N LYS A 88 -17.25 1.52 -0.22
CA LYS A 88 -17.35 1.69 1.25
C LYS A 88 -15.98 1.48 1.87
N ILE A 89 -15.37 0.32 1.62
CA ILE A 89 -13.97 0.03 1.87
C ILE A 89 -13.19 0.26 0.57
N PRO A 90 -12.25 1.22 0.51
CA PRO A 90 -11.45 1.46 -0.70
C PRO A 90 -10.70 0.21 -1.18
N ILE A 91 -10.59 0.05 -2.50
CA ILE A 91 -9.85 -1.06 -3.14
C ILE A 91 -8.40 -1.20 -2.61
N TYR A 92 -7.72 -0.08 -2.33
CA TYR A 92 -6.35 -0.13 -1.82
C TYR A 92 -6.25 -0.55 -0.34
N LEU A 93 -7.38 -0.62 0.36
CA LEU A 93 -7.54 -1.13 1.72
C LEU A 93 -8.17 -2.53 1.74
N GLY A 94 -8.21 -3.23 0.61
CA GLY A 94 -8.75 -4.59 0.52
C GLY A 94 -10.25 -4.70 0.24
N GLY A 95 -10.95 -3.59 0.00
CA GLY A 95 -12.38 -3.66 -0.33
C GLY A 95 -12.65 -4.39 -1.65
N SER A 96 -13.68 -5.22 -1.70
CA SER A 96 -14.09 -5.96 -2.91
C SER A 96 -14.82 -5.06 -3.92
N ASN A 97 -15.04 -5.57 -5.12
CA ASN A 97 -15.86 -4.91 -6.14
C ASN A 97 -17.31 -5.44 -6.17
N SER A 98 -17.75 -6.17 -5.14
CA SER A 98 -19.13 -6.63 -4.98
C SER A 98 -20.07 -5.48 -4.63
N ILE A 99 -21.36 -5.59 -4.99
CA ILE A 99 -22.35 -4.52 -4.78
C ILE A 99 -22.46 -4.09 -3.31
N GLU A 100 -22.25 -5.01 -2.37
CA GLU A 100 -22.29 -4.76 -0.93
C GLU A 100 -21.24 -3.75 -0.48
N ASN A 101 -20.10 -3.70 -1.18
CA ASN A 101 -19.02 -2.74 -0.93
C ASN A 101 -19.12 -1.50 -1.84
N ILE A 102 -20.03 -1.45 -2.81
CA ILE A 102 -20.27 -0.27 -3.64
C ILE A 102 -21.16 0.74 -2.91
N GLN A 103 -20.96 2.02 -3.18
CA GLN A 103 -21.86 3.09 -2.74
C GLN A 103 -21.87 4.26 -3.73
N ALA A 104 -22.95 5.04 -3.74
CA ALA A 104 -23.05 6.25 -4.53
C ALA A 104 -22.36 7.44 -3.81
N GLU A 105 -21.36 8.02 -4.45
CA GLU A 105 -20.57 9.12 -3.89
C GLU A 105 -20.53 10.30 -4.84
N CYS A 106 -20.55 11.54 -4.32
CA CYS A 106 -20.26 12.69 -5.15
C CYS A 106 -18.80 12.64 -5.63
N TYR A 107 -18.53 13.19 -6.81
CA TYR A 107 -17.19 13.15 -7.39
C TYR A 107 -16.12 13.78 -6.47
N GLN A 108 -16.48 14.82 -5.70
CA GLN A 108 -15.57 15.50 -4.77
C GLN A 108 -15.11 14.54 -3.66
N CYS A 109 -16.05 13.82 -3.04
CA CYS A 109 -15.76 12.83 -1.99
C CYS A 109 -14.97 11.65 -2.55
N ASN A 110 -15.43 11.05 -3.65
CA ASN A 110 -14.76 9.89 -4.23
C ASN A 110 -13.32 10.22 -4.64
N PHE A 111 -13.09 11.38 -5.25
CA PHE A 111 -11.75 11.77 -5.69
C PHE A 111 -10.82 12.03 -4.51
N ARG A 112 -11.32 12.64 -3.44
CA ARG A 112 -10.54 12.85 -2.21
C ARG A 112 -10.20 11.53 -1.53
N ARG A 113 -11.16 10.61 -1.38
CA ARG A 113 -10.95 9.29 -0.74
C ARG A 113 -10.01 8.39 -1.56
N SER A 114 -10.20 8.38 -2.87
CA SER A 114 -9.40 7.57 -3.80
C SER A 114 -8.01 8.14 -4.08
N ALA A 115 -7.76 9.42 -3.78
CA ALA A 115 -6.42 10.01 -3.84
C ALA A 115 -5.48 9.50 -2.73
N GLY A 116 -6.04 8.82 -1.71
CA GLY A 116 -5.36 8.53 -0.44
C GLY A 116 -5.44 9.74 0.50
N CYS A 117 -5.59 9.51 1.80
CA CYS A 117 -5.65 10.59 2.78
C CYS A 117 -4.27 11.24 2.95
N LEU A 118 -4.21 12.57 2.91
CA LEU A 118 -3.15 13.39 3.53
C LEU A 118 -3.68 13.79 4.92
N GLY A 119 -3.57 12.90 5.92
CA GLY A 119 -4.21 13.03 7.24
C GLY A 119 -5.74 12.86 7.14
N THR A 120 -6.46 12.22 8.05
CA THR A 120 -6.25 11.82 9.45
C THR A 120 -6.77 10.38 9.54
N GLN A 121 -6.06 9.51 10.27
CA GLN A 121 -6.40 8.09 10.37
C GLN A 121 -7.68 7.91 11.18
N THR A 122 -8.76 7.42 10.56
CA THR A 122 -9.88 6.83 11.30
C THR A 122 -9.58 5.35 11.49
N THR A 123 -9.56 4.97 12.76
CA THR A 123 -9.25 3.72 13.48
C THR A 123 -9.58 2.35 12.85
N PHE A 124 -10.26 2.27 11.71
CA PHE A 124 -10.65 1.00 11.06
C PHE A 124 -9.56 0.36 10.20
N THR A 125 -8.46 1.07 9.89
CA THR A 125 -7.40 0.56 9.00
C THR A 125 -6.32 -0.25 9.70
N LYS A 126 -6.24 -0.24 11.03
CA LYS A 126 -5.16 -0.93 11.74
C LYS A 126 -5.28 -2.46 11.65
N GLU A 127 -6.46 -3.02 11.82
CA GLU A 127 -6.61 -4.49 11.91
C GLU A 127 -6.48 -5.21 10.55
N ILE A 128 -7.01 -4.66 9.47
CA ILE A 128 -6.97 -5.30 8.13
C ILE A 128 -5.59 -5.16 7.48
N PHE A 129 -4.90 -4.02 7.66
CA PHE A 129 -3.50 -3.90 7.21
C PHE A 129 -2.56 -4.71 8.10
N MET A 130 -2.91 -4.93 9.37
CA MET A 130 -2.19 -5.86 10.24
C MET A 130 -2.36 -7.29 9.76
N ALA A 131 -3.54 -7.77 9.38
CA ALA A 131 -3.72 -9.16 8.93
C ALA A 131 -2.87 -9.52 7.69
N ALA A 132 -2.89 -8.70 6.63
CA ALA A 132 -2.09 -8.97 5.41
C ALA A 132 -0.59 -8.61 5.55
N SER A 133 -0.19 -7.83 6.56
CA SER A 133 1.22 -7.60 6.88
C SER A 133 1.77 -8.63 7.88
N GLN A 134 0.93 -9.16 8.77
CA GLN A 134 1.22 -10.24 9.71
C GLN A 134 1.60 -11.51 8.96
N GLU A 135 0.96 -11.84 7.84
CA GLU A 135 1.37 -12.96 6.97
C GLU A 135 2.81 -12.83 6.42
N ARG A 136 3.39 -11.64 6.43
CA ARG A 136 4.79 -11.42 6.01
C ARG A 136 5.76 -11.30 7.17
N PHE A 137 5.27 -11.21 8.39
CA PHE A 137 6.13 -11.17 9.57
C PHE A 137 6.39 -12.59 10.07
N SER A 138 7.62 -12.87 10.46
CA SER A 138 7.86 -13.98 11.36
C SER A 138 7.51 -13.53 12.77
N LEU A 139 6.66 -14.30 13.45
CA LEU A 139 6.35 -14.09 14.87
C LEU A 139 7.18 -14.99 15.78
N ALA A 140 8.06 -15.83 15.25
CA ALA A 140 8.91 -16.73 16.05
C ALA A 140 9.88 -15.96 16.96
N PHE A 141 10.30 -14.75 16.56
CA PHE A 141 11.10 -13.86 17.39
C PHE A 141 10.97 -12.40 16.96
N SER A 142 11.38 -11.49 17.84
CA SER A 142 11.48 -10.05 17.58
C SER A 142 12.78 -9.46 18.12
N PHE A 143 13.17 -8.30 17.59
CA PHE A 143 14.24 -7.49 18.15
C PHE A 143 13.63 -6.29 18.88
N ILE A 144 14.03 -6.11 20.13
CA ILE A 144 13.76 -4.88 20.87
C ILE A 144 14.93 -3.94 20.63
N LEU A 145 14.64 -2.74 20.12
CA LEU A 145 15.65 -1.73 19.87
C LEU A 145 15.91 -0.91 21.13
N LYS A 146 17.08 -0.27 21.22
CA LYS A 146 17.41 0.65 22.33
C LYS A 146 16.45 1.84 22.45
N SER A 147 15.70 2.16 21.39
CA SER A 147 14.64 3.16 21.41
C SER A 147 13.34 2.67 22.06
N GLY A 148 13.27 1.41 22.51
CA GLY A 148 12.06 0.75 23.00
C GLY A 148 11.15 0.21 21.89
N ALA A 149 11.50 0.42 20.62
CA ALA A 149 10.70 -0.07 19.50
C ALA A 149 10.92 -1.57 19.27
N GLU A 150 9.84 -2.29 18.95
CA GLU A 150 9.89 -3.70 18.58
C GLU A 150 9.79 -3.87 17.07
N VAL A 151 10.68 -4.68 16.50
CA VAL A 151 10.70 -4.99 15.07
C VAL A 151 10.75 -6.50 14.83
N PHE A 152 10.08 -6.95 13.78
CA PHE A 152 9.90 -8.36 13.44
C PHE A 152 10.55 -8.67 12.09
N PRO A 153 11.17 -9.85 11.91
CA PRO A 153 11.62 -10.30 10.60
C PRO A 153 10.47 -10.24 9.59
N VAL A 154 10.75 -9.74 8.39
CA VAL A 154 9.71 -9.54 7.36
C VAL A 154 10.14 -10.12 6.02
N GLN A 155 9.24 -10.86 5.39
CA GLN A 155 9.39 -11.34 4.04
C GLN A 155 9.36 -10.18 3.04
N MET A 156 10.23 -10.28 2.04
CA MET A 156 10.36 -9.29 0.99
C MET A 156 10.04 -9.88 -0.37
N LYS A 157 9.23 -9.17 -1.15
CA LYS A 157 8.97 -9.51 -2.55
C LYS A 157 10.08 -8.98 -3.45
N ARG A 158 10.82 -9.86 -4.14
CA ARG A 158 11.84 -9.46 -5.12
C ARG A 158 11.16 -8.86 -6.34
N ARG A 159 11.61 -7.68 -6.78
CA ARG A 159 10.99 -6.98 -7.92
C ARG A 159 11.17 -7.69 -9.26
N SER A 160 12.29 -8.38 -9.45
CA SER A 160 12.63 -9.05 -10.71
C SER A 160 11.92 -10.39 -10.89
N SER A 161 11.89 -11.23 -9.83
CA SER A 161 11.30 -12.58 -9.90
C SER A 161 9.90 -12.68 -9.29
N GLY A 162 9.48 -11.71 -8.48
CA GLY A 162 8.24 -11.80 -7.71
C GLY A 162 8.31 -12.75 -6.51
N ASN A 163 9.44 -13.43 -6.28
CA ASN A 163 9.64 -14.35 -5.16
C ASN A 163 9.46 -13.62 -3.82
N VAL A 164 8.83 -14.28 -2.84
CA VAL A 164 8.61 -13.76 -1.49
C VAL A 164 9.39 -14.63 -0.52
N ALA A 165 10.40 -14.05 0.13
CA ALA A 165 11.29 -14.78 1.02
C ALA A 165 11.82 -13.87 2.12
N PHE A 166 12.35 -14.46 3.19
CA PHE A 166 13.14 -13.70 4.15
C PHE A 166 14.51 -13.41 3.55
N ARG A 167 14.99 -12.19 3.79
CA ARG A 167 16.30 -11.78 3.32
C ARG A 167 17.26 -11.63 4.47
N ILE A 168 18.30 -12.46 4.46
CA ILE A 168 19.34 -12.51 5.48
C ILE A 168 20.72 -12.19 4.91
N SER A 169 21.68 -11.84 5.75
CA SER A 169 23.09 -11.63 5.39
C SER A 169 23.98 -11.79 6.62
N ARG A 170 25.30 -11.94 6.47
CA ARG A 170 26.23 -11.94 7.63
C ARG A 170 26.38 -10.58 8.35
N GLY A 171 25.70 -9.54 7.87
CA GLY A 171 25.83 -8.17 8.37
C GLY A 171 27.09 -7.46 7.88
N GLY A 172 27.38 -6.29 8.46
CA GLY A 172 28.52 -5.44 8.08
C GLY A 172 28.30 -4.58 6.83
N THR A 173 29.36 -3.93 6.36
CA THR A 173 29.31 -3.01 5.22
C THR A 173 28.82 -3.74 3.96
N GLY A 174 27.72 -3.27 3.40
CA GLY A 174 27.13 -3.85 2.19
C GLY A 174 26.20 -5.05 2.42
N GLY A 175 25.87 -5.44 3.66
CA GLY A 175 24.86 -6.48 3.95
C GLY A 175 23.47 -6.18 3.38
N ASN A 176 23.19 -4.90 3.10
CA ASN A 176 21.97 -4.45 2.44
C ASN A 176 21.95 -4.66 0.90
N THR A 177 23.05 -5.13 0.28
CA THR A 177 23.14 -5.37 -1.17
C THR A 177 22.64 -6.76 -1.55
N LEU A 178 22.05 -6.89 -2.75
CA LEU A 178 21.49 -8.18 -3.20
C LEU A 178 22.57 -9.26 -3.31
N ARG A 179 23.77 -8.88 -3.75
CA ARG A 179 24.91 -9.79 -3.93
C ARG A 179 25.37 -10.47 -2.63
N ARG A 180 25.17 -9.82 -1.47
CA ARG A 180 25.57 -10.33 -0.15
C ARG A 180 24.39 -10.86 0.67
N GLY A 181 23.19 -10.82 0.11
CA GLY A 181 21.98 -11.30 0.77
C GLY A 181 21.59 -12.68 0.26
N GLU A 182 21.01 -13.48 1.14
CA GLU A 182 20.41 -14.77 0.83
C GLU A 182 18.89 -14.65 1.00
N GLU A 183 18.14 -15.30 0.10
CA GLU A 183 16.68 -15.41 0.16
C GLU A 183 16.35 -16.82 0.67
N VAL A 184 15.65 -16.93 1.80
CA VAL A 184 15.39 -18.20 2.49
C VAL A 184 13.96 -18.27 3.01
N GLU A 185 13.48 -19.49 3.28
CA GLU A 185 12.28 -19.72 4.08
C GLU A 185 12.51 -19.46 5.58
N GLU A 186 11.41 -19.48 6.34
CA GLU A 186 11.38 -19.07 7.74
C GLU A 186 12.25 -19.93 8.66
N SER A 187 12.17 -21.26 8.54
CA SER A 187 12.93 -22.19 9.39
C SER A 187 14.45 -21.98 9.25
N ILE A 188 14.93 -21.81 8.02
CA ILE A 188 16.33 -21.49 7.72
C ILE A 188 16.69 -20.11 8.27
N MET A 189 15.80 -19.11 8.11
CA MET A 189 16.00 -17.77 8.63
C MET A 189 16.17 -17.76 10.15
N ILE A 190 15.28 -18.44 10.88
CA ILE A 190 15.32 -18.52 12.35
C ILE A 190 16.67 -19.09 12.80
N ARG A 191 17.04 -20.27 12.28
CA ARG A 191 18.31 -20.94 12.60
C ARG A 191 19.51 -20.03 12.32
N LYS A 192 19.59 -19.44 11.14
CA LYS A 192 20.74 -18.59 10.77
C LYS A 192 20.82 -17.30 11.58
N VAL A 193 19.69 -16.68 11.89
CA VAL A 193 19.67 -15.41 12.64
C VAL A 193 19.96 -15.61 14.12
N LEU A 194 19.37 -16.65 14.71
CA LEU A 194 19.48 -16.91 16.16
C LEU A 194 20.74 -17.69 16.53
N ASP A 195 21.24 -18.55 15.63
CA ASP A 195 22.36 -19.46 15.94
C ASP A 195 23.64 -19.14 15.16
N GLU A 196 23.54 -18.53 13.98
CA GLU A 196 24.70 -18.20 13.11
C GLU A 196 24.98 -16.69 12.99
N GLU A 197 24.36 -15.86 13.84
CA GLU A 197 24.52 -14.40 13.89
C GLU A 197 24.22 -13.65 12.57
N TYR A 198 23.36 -14.22 11.71
CA TYR A 198 22.92 -13.52 10.51
C TYR A 198 22.01 -12.33 10.87
N ALA A 199 22.09 -11.29 10.04
CA ALA A 199 21.18 -10.16 10.07
C ALA A 199 20.01 -10.37 9.11
N VAL A 200 18.81 -10.06 9.54
CA VAL A 200 17.56 -10.20 8.76
C VAL A 200 16.86 -8.87 8.59
N ARG A 201 16.13 -8.73 7.49
CA ARG A 201 15.27 -7.56 7.26
C ARG A 201 14.11 -7.58 8.24
N CYS A 202 13.94 -6.49 8.98
CA CYS A 202 12.81 -6.33 9.91
C CYS A 202 12.03 -5.06 9.63
N SER A 203 10.79 -5.06 10.11
CA SER A 203 9.94 -3.87 10.20
C SER A 203 9.19 -3.86 11.52
N SER A 204 8.89 -2.68 12.06
CA SER A 204 7.85 -2.53 13.07
C SER A 204 6.48 -2.82 12.45
N LYS A 205 5.50 -3.19 13.28
CA LYS A 205 4.13 -3.53 12.82
C LYS A 205 3.43 -2.36 12.13
N ASP A 206 3.70 -1.13 12.56
CA ASP A 206 3.19 0.10 11.94
C ASP A 206 4.00 0.54 10.70
N GLY A 207 5.09 -0.15 10.39
CA GLY A 207 5.96 0.12 9.25
C GLY A 207 6.83 1.36 9.36
N SER A 208 6.82 2.06 10.51
CA SER A 208 7.58 3.29 10.75
C SER A 208 9.09 3.05 10.83
N ILE A 209 9.50 1.86 11.32
CA ILE A 209 10.89 1.45 11.45
C ILE A 209 11.15 0.27 10.53
N ARG A 210 12.20 0.37 9.73
CA ARG A 210 12.65 -0.70 8.83
C ARG A 210 14.16 -0.74 8.80
N GLY A 211 14.70 -1.95 8.74
CA GLY A 211 16.15 -2.09 8.81
C GLY A 211 16.62 -3.52 8.62
N LEU A 212 17.91 -3.70 8.84
CA LEU A 212 18.57 -4.99 8.90
C LEU A 212 19.11 -5.13 10.32
N TYR A 213 18.69 -6.17 11.03
CA TYR A 213 18.98 -6.34 12.45
C TYR A 213 19.55 -7.73 12.72
N LYS A 214 20.46 -7.81 13.68
CA LYS A 214 21.03 -9.05 14.21
C LYS A 214 21.27 -8.91 15.71
N GLN A 215 21.44 -10.04 16.38
CA GLN A 215 21.86 -10.07 17.78
C GLN A 215 23.20 -9.34 17.95
N GLY A 216 23.35 -8.59 19.05
CA GLY A 216 24.54 -7.80 19.34
C GLY A 216 24.74 -6.55 18.46
N HIS A 217 23.82 -6.24 17.52
CA HIS A 217 23.92 -5.01 16.74
C HIS A 217 23.74 -3.77 17.63
N ARG A 218 24.44 -2.66 17.32
CA ARG A 218 24.48 -1.45 18.17
C ARG A 218 23.11 -0.87 18.57
N SER A 219 22.10 -1.09 17.73
CA SER A 219 20.74 -0.58 17.90
C SER A 219 19.80 -1.56 18.59
N VAL A 220 20.18 -2.82 18.72
CA VAL A 220 19.39 -3.89 19.34
C VAL A 220 19.73 -3.92 20.83
N LEU A 221 18.68 -3.92 21.64
CA LEU A 221 18.75 -4.09 23.09
C LEU A 221 18.69 -5.57 23.45
N GLU A 222 17.68 -6.29 22.96
CA GLU A 222 17.51 -7.73 23.19
C GLU A 222 16.80 -8.41 22.00
N VAL A 223 16.88 -9.73 21.97
CA VAL A 223 16.12 -10.59 21.05
C VAL A 223 15.11 -11.38 21.87
N ARG A 224 13.81 -11.26 21.56
CA ARG A 224 12.75 -11.98 22.25
C ARG A 224 12.28 -13.14 21.38
N ARG A 225 12.43 -14.36 21.88
CA ARG A 225 11.86 -15.56 21.25
C ARG A 225 10.43 -15.71 21.72
N HIS A 226 9.51 -15.95 20.80
CA HIS A 226 8.10 -16.21 21.12
C HIS A 226 7.85 -17.69 20.94
N SER A 227 7.20 -18.31 21.92
CA SER A 227 6.69 -19.67 21.78
C SER A 227 5.60 -19.63 20.71
N VAL A 228 5.81 -20.34 19.61
CA VAL A 228 4.78 -20.58 18.59
C VAL A 228 3.97 -21.79 19.01
#